data_AF-A0A0J9BCV2-F1
#
_entry.id   AF-A0A0J9BCV2-F1
#
_cell.length_a   1.000
_cell.length_b   1.000
_cell.length_c   1.000
_cell.angle_alpha   90.00
_cell.angle_beta   90.00
_cell.angle_gamma   90.00
#
_symmetry.space_group_name_H-M   'P 1'
#
loop_
_entity.id
_entity.type
_entity.pdbx_description
1 polymer ?
#
loop_
_entity_poly.entity_id
_entity_poly.type
_entity_poly.pdbx_seq_one_letter_code
_entity_poly.pdbx_strand_id
1 'polypeptide(L)'
;MNMYKVVLVDDEELIIEGMKQLVDWESLGCRIEGAAYDGDEALDIINETEPDIIITDIRMPSMNGLEMIDHVKEQFPDVVIMIMSGYSDFEYAQKALEKGAACYMLKPVLEKDLRERILQAVKKLDEKRLQKQKEEEATVRLYHLKRGAKENFLRKLLREDLSPSHILHMWENMELCPPKSMAMVALLDTDIPLRDTEQAVIKFAIDNMIEEICLEAGSCECVSLGNETSAILFLYTPSIHLPSIHDPSLHDPYPHAPSSHEVQSHGQTRERAEDSFQSVISRLLDTVKQFCRVPMSAGISSGVTFPDNVRTAYTEAEKALERRFYESGETGIYQGGIQRGGKREDVDYKELLEWKEKLLDAVQHREQKNAMVRLGRFCHGMFDGMGMEREGIYTEIIRLLTDYQGILLQHQIENGAYDTSQIFQPDYLYQFKTSGELRRWLETVTEQIIAFLGQESLEASTRLIDRMKHYISQNYQTVTRQKAADYFFLNPSYLSQLFKSETGEAFTDYVTQVRMEEARRLLSTTDHKIQYIAELVGYTSNQHFTRTFKKYAGMLPVEYRKHK
;
A
#
# COMPACT_ATOMS: atom_id res chain seq x y z
N MET A 1 17.02 22.63 21.73
CA MET A 1 16.37 23.78 21.07
C MET A 1 17.35 24.32 20.06
N ASN A 2 16.90 24.63 18.84
CA ASN A 2 17.77 25.31 17.89
C ASN A 2 17.94 26.75 18.37
N MET A 3 19.18 27.21 18.49
CA MET A 3 19.48 28.58 18.92
C MET A 3 19.33 29.55 17.75
N TYR A 4 18.89 30.77 18.03
CA TYR A 4 18.74 31.82 17.03
C TYR A 4 20.10 32.43 16.67
N LYS A 5 20.32 32.61 15.37
CA LYS A 5 21.55 33.16 14.82
C LYS A 5 21.56 34.68 14.90
N VAL A 6 22.65 35.25 15.39
CA VAL A 6 22.83 36.70 15.56
C VAL A 6 24.01 37.16 14.73
N VAL A 7 23.84 38.25 13.99
CA VAL A 7 24.94 39.00 13.34
C VAL A 7 25.08 40.36 14.01
N LEU A 8 26.31 40.72 14.35
CA LEU A 8 26.66 42.01 14.94
C LEU A 8 27.34 42.89 13.88
N VAL A 9 26.95 44.15 13.79
CA VAL A 9 27.47 45.08 12.77
C VAL A 9 27.82 46.41 13.43
N ASP A 10 29.10 46.78 13.40
CA ASP A 10 29.60 48.04 13.98
C ASP A 10 30.97 48.36 13.39
N ASP A 11 31.25 49.61 13.03
CA ASP A 11 32.53 50.01 12.44
C ASP A 11 33.69 50.05 13.45
N GLU A 12 33.38 49.93 14.75
CA GLU A 12 34.36 49.80 15.82
C GLU A 12 34.46 48.34 16.31
N GLU A 13 35.59 47.67 16.00
CA GLU A 13 35.87 46.28 16.44
C GLU A 13 35.76 46.10 17.96
N LEU A 14 36.16 47.11 18.74
CA LEU A 14 36.05 47.09 20.20
C LEU A 14 34.60 47.01 20.69
N ILE A 15 33.65 47.60 19.96
CA ILE A 15 32.22 47.54 20.30
C ILE A 15 31.68 46.13 20.04
N ILE A 16 32.05 45.51 18.92
CA ILE A 16 31.68 44.12 18.60
C ILE A 16 32.21 43.15 19.66
N GLU A 17 33.50 43.24 19.99
CA GLU A 17 34.12 42.39 21.02
C GLU A 17 33.51 42.63 22.41
N GLY A 18 33.18 43.88 22.73
CA GLY A 18 32.42 44.22 23.92
C GLY A 18 31.06 43.56 23.96
N MET A 19 30.27 43.63 22.88
CA MET A 19 28.95 43.02 22.77
C MET A 19 28.98 41.48 22.85
N LYS A 20 29.98 40.84 22.24
CA LYS A 20 30.18 39.39 22.34
C LYS A 20 30.28 38.91 23.78
N GLN A 21 30.90 39.72 24.65
CA GLN A 21 31.14 39.40 26.06
C GLN A 21 30.10 39.99 27.02
N LEU A 22 29.23 40.89 26.53
CA LEU A 22 28.32 41.65 27.38
C LEU A 22 27.21 40.79 28.00
N VAL A 23 26.77 39.73 27.31
CA VAL A 23 25.72 38.81 27.77
C VAL A 23 26.09 37.35 27.47
N ASP A 24 25.53 36.43 28.23
CA ASP A 24 25.57 35.00 27.91
C ASP A 24 24.52 34.69 26.83
N TRP A 25 24.95 34.74 25.56
CA TRP A 25 24.11 34.51 24.39
C TRP A 25 23.42 33.14 24.42
N GLU A 26 24.12 32.10 24.87
CA GLU A 26 23.58 30.75 24.90
C GLU A 26 22.40 30.64 25.88
N SER A 27 22.53 31.27 27.05
CA SER A 27 21.44 31.34 28.04
C SER A 27 20.19 32.08 27.54
N LEU A 28 20.35 32.95 26.55
CA LEU A 28 19.27 33.68 25.89
C LEU A 28 18.70 32.95 24.67
N GLY A 29 19.22 31.76 24.35
CA GLY A 29 18.79 30.98 23.19
C GLY A 29 19.35 31.51 21.87
N CYS A 30 20.44 32.28 21.90
CA CYS A 30 21.06 32.90 20.74
C CYS A 30 22.52 32.47 20.59
N ARG A 31 23.04 32.49 19.36
CA ARG A 31 24.47 32.32 19.06
C ARG A 31 24.90 33.35 18.03
N ILE A 32 26.09 33.90 18.18
CA ILE A 32 26.65 34.84 17.21
C ILE A 32 27.28 34.03 16.07
N GLU A 33 26.79 34.24 14.85
CA GLU A 33 27.26 33.53 13.64
C GLU A 33 28.13 34.40 12.74
N GLY A 34 28.15 35.72 12.95
CA GLY A 34 28.93 36.64 12.16
C GLY A 34 29.10 38.00 12.81
N ALA A 35 30.14 38.71 12.37
CA ALA A 35 30.40 40.10 12.72
C ALA A 35 30.89 40.83 11.47
N ALA A 36 30.39 42.04 11.23
CA ALA A 36 30.77 42.88 10.10
C ALA A 36 31.12 44.29 10.56
N TYR A 37 32.01 44.96 9.83
CA TYR A 37 32.54 46.29 10.19
C TYR A 37 32.06 47.41 9.27
N ASP A 38 31.34 47.08 8.19
CA ASP A 38 30.60 48.02 7.37
C ASP A 38 29.34 47.36 6.79
N GLY A 39 28.48 48.16 6.15
CA GLY A 39 27.22 47.66 5.61
C GLY A 39 27.36 46.74 4.40
N ASP A 40 28.45 46.82 3.63
CA ASP A 40 28.68 45.95 2.47
C ASP A 40 29.10 44.55 2.94
N GLU A 41 30.06 44.46 3.85
CA GLU A 41 30.47 43.21 4.51
C GLU A 41 29.31 42.57 5.28
N ALA A 42 28.46 43.39 5.91
CA ALA A 42 27.29 42.91 6.62
C ALA A 42 26.31 42.19 5.70
N LEU A 43 26.06 42.72 4.49
CA LEU A 43 25.18 42.06 3.52
C LEU A 43 25.74 40.71 3.06
N ASP A 44 27.05 40.61 2.83
CA ASP A 44 27.70 39.34 2.47
C ASP A 44 27.52 38.29 3.57
N ILE A 45 27.79 38.66 4.83
CA ILE A 45 27.64 37.77 5.99
C ILE A 45 26.17 37.41 6.23
N ILE A 46 25.23 38.34 6.06
CA ILE A 46 23.79 38.07 6.21
C ILE A 46 23.33 37.06 5.17
N ASN A 47 23.77 37.19 3.92
CA ASN A 47 23.45 36.25 2.85
C ASN A 47 24.04 34.85 3.08
N GLU A 48 25.25 34.76 3.64
CA GLU A 48 25.88 33.47 3.94
C GLU A 48 25.26 32.78 5.17
N THR A 49 25.01 33.55 6.23
CA THR A 49 24.64 33.00 7.53
C THR A 49 23.13 32.87 7.74
N GLU A 50 22.32 33.61 6.98
CA GLU A 50 20.86 33.76 7.13
C GLU A 50 20.47 33.95 8.62
N PRO A 51 20.84 35.08 9.23
CA PRO A 51 20.63 35.30 10.66
C PRO A 51 19.15 35.51 11.00
N ASP A 52 18.79 35.19 12.25
CA ASP A 52 17.46 35.46 12.79
C ASP A 52 17.37 36.85 13.43
N ILE A 53 18.50 37.36 13.92
CA ILE A 53 18.63 38.66 14.58
C ILE A 53 19.85 39.39 14.02
N ILE A 54 19.70 40.68 13.70
CA ILE A 54 20.81 41.56 13.32
C ILE A 54 20.85 42.70 14.34
N ILE A 55 22.03 43.00 14.86
CA ILE A 55 22.28 44.18 15.70
C ILE A 55 23.28 45.04 14.97
N THR A 56 22.88 46.27 14.61
CA THR A 56 23.71 47.14 13.77
C THR A 56 23.79 48.55 14.32
N ASP A 57 24.92 49.22 14.12
CA ASP A 57 24.99 50.68 14.26
C ASP A 57 24.21 51.39 13.13
N ILE A 58 23.78 52.63 13.40
CA ILE A 58 23.16 53.50 12.39
C ILE A 58 24.19 54.08 11.44
N ARG A 59 25.31 54.58 11.97
CA ARG A 59 26.31 55.31 11.19
C ARG A 59 27.53 54.45 11.00
N MET A 60 27.74 54.01 9.77
CA MET A 60 28.93 53.26 9.39
C MET A 60 29.46 53.80 8.05
N PRO A 61 30.75 53.62 7.74
CA PRO A 61 31.33 53.96 6.44
C PRO A 61 30.65 53.20 5.29
N SER A 62 30.77 53.76 4.07
CA SER A 62 30.17 53.19 2.84
C SER A 62 28.65 53.13 2.90
N MET A 63 28.08 52.01 3.33
CA MET A 63 26.64 51.80 3.50
C MET A 63 26.25 51.99 4.97
N ASN A 64 25.30 52.89 5.22
CA ASN A 64 24.79 53.11 6.58
C ASN A 64 23.75 52.06 6.99
N GLY A 65 23.50 51.91 8.30
CA GLY A 65 22.56 50.91 8.82
C GLY A 65 21.12 51.09 8.32
N LEU A 66 20.69 52.31 7.95
CA LEU A 66 19.35 52.55 7.39
C LEU A 66 19.19 52.05 5.95
N GLU A 67 20.25 52.09 5.15
CA GLU A 67 20.29 51.53 3.80
C GLU A 67 20.35 50.01 3.87
N MET A 68 21.12 49.45 4.81
CA MET A 68 21.18 48.01 5.04
C MET A 68 19.82 47.43 5.44
N ILE A 69 19.06 48.10 6.32
CA ILE A 69 17.71 47.65 6.72
C ILE A 69 16.79 47.43 5.51
N ASP A 70 16.81 48.35 4.53
CA ASP A 70 15.94 48.24 3.36
C ASP A 70 16.27 46.98 2.56
N HIS A 71 17.56 46.76 2.26
CA HIS A 71 18.03 45.59 1.50
C HIS A 71 17.71 44.28 2.23
N VAL A 72 17.96 44.26 3.54
CA VAL A 72 17.74 43.07 4.37
C VAL A 72 16.24 42.77 4.50
N LYS A 73 15.37 43.77 4.65
CA LYS A 73 13.92 43.55 4.77
C LYS A 73 13.26 43.13 3.48
N GLU A 74 13.82 43.50 2.33
CA GLU A 74 13.35 43.03 1.03
C GLU A 74 13.64 41.54 0.82
N GLN A 75 14.83 41.08 1.23
CA GLN A 75 15.26 39.68 1.04
C GLN A 75 14.87 38.75 2.20
N PHE A 76 14.96 39.25 3.44
CA PHE A 76 14.71 38.54 4.69
C PHE A 76 13.66 39.30 5.52
N PRO A 77 12.37 39.28 5.13
CA PRO A 77 11.32 40.06 5.79
C PRO A 77 11.17 39.71 7.28
N ASP A 78 11.55 38.49 7.63
CA ASP A 78 11.32 37.88 8.92
C ASP A 78 12.42 38.14 9.96
N VAL A 79 13.59 38.62 9.54
CA VAL A 79 14.72 38.88 10.43
C VAL A 79 14.41 40.00 11.42
N VAL A 80 14.86 39.86 12.66
CA VAL A 80 14.67 40.88 13.69
C VAL A 80 15.88 41.81 13.70
N ILE A 81 15.71 43.05 13.22
CA ILE A 81 16.78 44.04 13.20
C ILE A 81 16.68 44.93 14.44
N MET A 82 17.79 45.08 15.17
CA MET A 82 17.96 45.99 16.30
C MET A 82 19.03 47.00 15.99
N ILE A 83 18.80 48.24 16.39
CA ILE A 83 19.67 49.35 16.06
C ILE A 83 20.40 49.85 17.30
N MET A 84 21.68 50.16 17.18
CA MET A 84 22.46 50.89 18.17
C MET A 84 22.59 52.34 17.71
N SER A 85 22.39 53.30 18.62
CA SER A 85 22.44 54.72 18.25
C SER A 85 23.08 55.59 19.33
N GLY A 86 23.79 56.65 18.91
CA GLY A 86 24.28 57.68 19.82
C GLY A 86 23.20 58.71 20.20
N TYR A 87 23.49 59.55 21.20
CA TYR A 87 22.55 60.58 21.68
C TYR A 87 22.15 61.60 20.60
N SER A 88 22.99 61.81 19.58
CA SER A 88 22.74 62.71 18.45
C SER A 88 21.93 62.10 17.30
N ASP A 89 21.55 60.81 17.38
CA ASP A 89 21.01 60.04 16.25
C ASP A 89 19.51 59.72 16.36
N PHE A 90 18.79 60.49 17.19
CA PHE A 90 17.37 60.24 17.47
C PHE A 90 16.48 60.23 16.20
N GLU A 91 16.70 61.17 15.27
CA GLU A 91 15.95 61.21 14.00
C GLU A 91 16.21 59.98 13.11
N TYR A 92 17.44 59.45 13.13
CA TYR A 92 17.80 58.27 12.36
C TYR A 92 17.22 57.00 12.99
N ALA A 93 17.22 56.89 14.32
CA ALA A 93 16.60 55.77 15.02
C ALA A 93 15.09 55.70 14.75
N GLN A 94 14.40 56.85 14.67
CA GLN A 94 12.99 56.88 14.29
C GLN A 94 12.77 56.35 12.86
N LYS A 95 13.59 56.79 11.90
CA LYS A 95 13.52 56.29 10.51
C LYS A 95 13.78 54.78 10.42
N ALA A 96 14.68 54.24 11.25
CA ALA A 96 14.95 52.81 11.27
C ALA A 96 13.72 51.99 11.69
N LEU A 97 12.98 52.47 12.69
CA LEU A 97 11.73 51.83 13.14
C LEU A 97 10.66 51.89 12.04
N GLU A 98 10.53 53.02 11.35
CA GLU A 98 9.61 53.18 10.21
C GLU A 98 9.95 52.20 9.07
N LYS A 99 11.22 51.88 8.88
CA LYS A 99 11.73 50.90 7.91
C LYS A 99 11.66 49.44 8.39
N GLY A 100 11.12 49.18 9.57
CA GLY A 100 10.88 47.82 10.06
C GLY A 100 11.96 47.25 11.00
N ALA A 101 12.86 48.08 11.53
CA ALA A 101 13.64 47.69 12.70
C ALA A 101 12.71 47.43 13.90
N ALA A 102 13.02 46.41 14.70
CA ALA A 102 12.19 46.00 15.82
C ALA A 102 12.35 46.91 17.04
N CYS A 103 13.55 47.44 17.26
CA CYS A 103 13.85 48.36 18.35
C CYS A 103 15.19 49.09 18.13
N TYR A 104 15.50 50.06 18.98
CA TYR A 104 16.82 50.68 19.09
C TYR A 104 17.34 50.66 20.54
N MET A 105 18.65 50.79 20.70
CA MET A 105 19.41 50.82 21.95
C MET A 105 20.40 51.99 21.93
N LEU A 106 20.59 52.66 23.07
CA LEU A 106 21.52 53.77 23.17
C LEU A 106 22.95 53.28 23.43
N LYS A 107 23.94 53.85 22.73
CA LYS A 107 25.37 53.64 23.03
C LYS A 107 25.78 54.53 24.24
N PRO A 108 26.55 54.02 25.24
CA PRO A 108 27.02 52.64 25.36
C PRO A 108 25.89 51.68 25.76
N VAL A 109 25.81 50.54 25.07
CA VAL A 109 24.76 49.53 25.31
C VAL A 109 24.98 48.90 26.69
N LEU A 110 23.96 48.95 27.54
CA LEU A 110 23.99 48.32 28.86
C LEU A 110 23.54 46.86 28.77
N GLU A 111 24.16 45.99 29.57
CA GLU A 111 23.83 44.55 29.63
C GLU A 111 22.33 44.30 29.81
N LYS A 112 21.70 45.02 30.74
CA LYS A 112 20.28 44.87 31.05
C LYS A 112 19.40 45.18 29.83
N ASP A 113 19.74 46.23 29.09
CA ASP A 113 18.96 46.68 27.94
C ASP A 113 19.11 45.71 26.77
N LEU A 114 20.34 45.29 26.46
CA LEU A 114 20.59 44.27 25.42
C LEU A 114 19.85 42.97 25.73
N ARG A 115 19.95 42.48 26.96
CA ARG A 115 19.28 41.26 27.41
C ARG A 115 17.77 41.34 27.23
N GLU A 116 17.16 42.47 27.62
CA GLU A 116 15.71 42.65 27.49
C GLU A 116 15.28 42.64 26.01
N ARG A 117 16.02 43.33 25.13
CA ARG A 117 15.72 43.35 23.69
C ARG A 117 15.88 41.99 23.02
N ILE A 118 16.95 41.25 23.35
CA ILE A 118 17.14 39.89 22.85
C ILE A 118 16.00 38.98 23.29
N LEU A 119 15.60 38.99 24.56
CA LEU A 119 14.48 38.17 25.04
C LEU A 119 13.16 38.52 24.33
N GLN A 120 12.92 39.79 24.03
CA GLN A 120 11.76 40.22 23.25
C GLN A 120 11.81 39.69 21.81
N ALA A 121 12.98 39.73 21.16
CA ALA A 121 13.17 39.19 19.82
C ALA A 121 13.00 37.67 19.77
N VAL A 122 13.64 36.94 20.69
CA VAL A 122 13.52 35.49 20.82
C VAL A 122 12.06 35.08 21.01
N LYS A 123 11.33 35.77 21.90
CA LYS A 123 9.90 35.50 22.11
C LYS A 123 9.09 35.70 20.82
N LYS A 124 9.35 36.78 20.06
CA LYS A 124 8.68 37.05 18.79
C LYS A 124 8.99 35.99 17.73
N LEU A 125 10.25 35.54 17.67
CA LEU A 125 10.68 34.48 16.77
C LEU A 125 10.05 33.13 17.14
N ASP A 126 9.94 32.82 18.44
CA ASP A 126 9.29 31.61 18.94
C ASP A 126 7.80 31.57 18.58
N GLU A 127 7.08 32.67 18.81
CA GLU A 127 5.66 32.80 18.44
C GLU A 127 5.45 32.58 16.95
N LYS A 128 6.31 33.17 16.12
CA LYS A 128 6.27 33.03 14.66
C LYS A 128 6.59 31.61 14.21
N ARG A 129 7.61 30.97 14.79
CA ARG A 129 7.99 29.59 14.50
C ARG A 129 6.87 28.62 14.86
N LEU A 130 6.22 28.82 16.01
CA LEU A 130 5.08 28.02 16.43
C LEU A 130 3.89 28.18 15.49
N GLN A 131 3.61 29.40 15.04
CA GLN A 131 2.54 29.67 14.07
C GLN A 131 2.79 28.97 12.73
N LYS A 132 4.02 29.10 12.19
CA LYS A 132 4.43 28.43 10.95
C LYS A 132 4.30 26.91 11.05
N GLN A 133 4.74 26.33 12.17
CA GLN A 133 4.59 24.90 12.42
C GLN A 133 3.12 24.46 12.45
N LYS A 134 2.23 25.22 13.12
CA LYS A 134 0.79 24.91 13.14
C LYS A 134 0.15 24.98 11.75
N GLU A 135 0.56 25.94 10.93
CA GLU A 135 0.08 26.08 9.55
C GLU A 135 0.54 24.91 8.66
N GLU A 136 1.80 24.49 8.79
CA GLU A 136 2.34 23.32 8.11
C GLU A 136 1.60 22.03 8.54
N GLU A 137 1.41 21.82 9.84
CA GLU A 137 0.65 20.68 10.38
C GLU A 137 -0.82 20.68 9.92
N ALA A 138 -1.47 21.84 9.89
CA ALA A 138 -2.84 21.98 9.40
C ALA A 138 -2.95 21.66 7.90
N THR A 139 -1.97 22.10 7.11
CA THR A 139 -1.90 21.83 5.66
C THR A 139 -1.76 20.33 5.39
N VAL A 140 -0.83 19.66 6.09
CA VAL A 140 -0.64 18.20 5.98
C VAL A 140 -1.91 17.45 6.41
N ARG A 141 -2.55 17.87 7.50
CA ARG A 141 -3.80 17.26 7.97
C ARG A 141 -4.94 17.43 6.96
N LEU A 142 -5.08 18.62 6.37
CA LEU A 142 -6.09 18.90 5.35
C LEU A 142 -5.86 18.04 4.10
N TYR A 143 -4.61 17.89 3.68
CA TYR A 143 -4.23 17.00 2.57
C TYR A 143 -4.66 15.56 2.81
N HIS A 144 -4.37 14.99 3.98
CA HIS A 144 -4.78 13.62 4.33
C HIS A 144 -6.30 13.46 4.42
N LEU A 145 -7.02 14.45 4.97
CA LEU A 145 -8.48 14.44 5.02
C LEU A 145 -9.11 14.45 3.62
N LYS A 146 -8.61 15.31 2.72
CA LYS A 146 -9.05 15.37 1.33
C LYS A 146 -8.79 14.03 0.61
N ARG A 147 -7.60 13.45 0.75
CA ARG A 147 -7.25 12.15 0.16
C ARG A 147 -8.19 11.04 0.63
N GLY A 148 -8.42 10.92 1.94
CA GLY A 148 -9.32 9.91 2.50
C GLY A 148 -10.78 10.09 2.04
N ALA A 149 -11.25 11.34 1.93
CA ALA A 149 -12.59 11.63 1.40
C ALA A 149 -12.72 11.23 -0.08
N LYS A 150 -11.71 11.54 -0.90
CA LYS A 150 -11.61 11.16 -2.31
C LYS A 150 -11.67 9.64 -2.48
N GLU A 151 -10.84 8.89 -1.77
CA GLU A 151 -10.82 7.43 -1.86
C GLU A 151 -12.18 6.83 -1.47
N ASN A 152 -12.80 7.32 -0.39
CA ASN A 152 -14.11 6.85 0.02
C ASN A 152 -15.20 7.13 -1.02
N PHE A 153 -15.16 8.31 -1.66
CA PHE A 153 -16.09 8.64 -2.73
C PHE A 153 -15.90 7.73 -3.95
N LEU A 154 -14.67 7.52 -4.41
CA LEU A 154 -14.39 6.61 -5.53
C LEU A 154 -14.84 5.17 -5.25
N ARG A 155 -14.63 4.67 -4.03
CA ARG A 155 -15.14 3.34 -3.60
C ARG A 155 -16.66 3.25 -3.70
N LYS A 156 -17.38 4.29 -3.26
CA LYS A 156 -18.84 4.36 -3.35
C LYS A 156 -19.31 4.44 -4.80
N LEU A 157 -18.68 5.30 -5.61
CA LEU A 157 -19.00 5.46 -7.02
C LEU A 157 -18.91 4.13 -7.80
N LEU A 158 -17.92 3.29 -7.47
CA LEU A 158 -17.71 2.01 -8.13
C LEU A 158 -18.71 0.93 -7.66
N ARG A 159 -19.18 0.97 -6.41
CA ARG A 159 -19.92 -0.15 -5.78
C ARG A 159 -21.41 0.14 -5.52
N GLU A 160 -21.79 1.39 -5.38
CA GLU A 160 -23.13 1.85 -5.01
C GLU A 160 -23.81 2.57 -6.17
N ASP A 161 -25.15 2.55 -6.19
CA ASP A 161 -25.92 3.36 -7.14
C ASP A 161 -26.04 4.79 -6.60
N LEU A 162 -25.22 5.71 -7.13
CA LEU A 162 -25.27 7.13 -6.80
C LEU A 162 -26.01 7.92 -7.89
N SER A 163 -26.71 8.98 -7.50
CA SER A 163 -27.36 9.84 -8.49
C SER A 163 -26.32 10.65 -9.29
N PRO A 164 -26.51 10.84 -10.61
CA PRO A 164 -25.61 11.66 -11.44
C PRO A 164 -25.32 13.05 -10.88
N SER A 165 -26.35 13.71 -10.32
CA SER A 165 -26.22 15.02 -9.70
C SER A 165 -25.33 15.00 -8.45
N HIS A 166 -25.40 13.94 -7.63
CA HIS A 166 -24.53 13.78 -6.48
C HIS A 166 -23.10 13.49 -6.91
N ILE A 167 -22.90 12.65 -7.94
CA ILE A 167 -21.58 12.34 -8.49
C ILE A 167 -20.89 13.61 -8.97
N LEU A 168 -21.54 14.41 -9.83
CA LEU A 168 -20.95 15.65 -10.37
C LEU A 168 -20.65 16.67 -9.28
N HIS A 169 -21.55 16.84 -8.30
CA HIS A 169 -21.31 17.74 -7.17
C HIS A 169 -20.09 17.34 -6.34
N MET A 170 -19.96 16.05 -6.03
CA MET A 170 -18.80 15.52 -5.32
C MET A 170 -17.53 15.64 -6.18
N TRP A 171 -17.65 15.43 -7.50
CA TRP A 171 -16.54 15.49 -8.45
C TRP A 171 -15.89 16.87 -8.51
N GLU A 172 -16.69 17.92 -8.60
CA GLU A 172 -16.23 19.31 -8.61
C GLU A 172 -15.54 19.71 -7.29
N ASN A 173 -16.07 19.25 -6.15
CA ASN A 173 -15.56 19.59 -4.82
C ASN A 173 -14.25 18.85 -4.44
N MET A 174 -13.89 17.79 -5.17
CA MET A 174 -12.79 16.89 -4.82
C MET A 174 -11.52 17.07 -5.67
N GLU A 175 -11.46 18.12 -6.50
CA GLU A 175 -10.31 18.40 -7.38
C GLU A 175 -9.88 17.16 -8.22
N LEU A 176 -10.87 16.35 -8.64
CA LEU A 176 -10.64 15.21 -9.51
C LEU A 176 -10.30 15.68 -10.93
N CYS A 177 -9.76 14.78 -11.75
CA CYS A 177 -9.52 15.07 -13.16
C CYS A 177 -10.80 15.56 -13.84
N PRO A 178 -10.70 16.44 -14.86
CA PRO A 178 -11.88 17.04 -15.48
C PRO A 178 -12.87 15.98 -15.96
N PRO A 179 -14.17 16.12 -15.64
CA PRO A 179 -15.16 15.15 -16.07
C PRO A 179 -15.20 15.10 -17.60
N LYS A 180 -15.39 13.90 -18.14
CA LYS A 180 -15.53 13.67 -19.58
C LYS A 180 -16.79 12.87 -19.86
N SER A 181 -17.21 12.78 -21.12
CA SER A 181 -18.50 12.17 -21.46
C SER A 181 -18.53 10.65 -21.33
N MET A 182 -17.38 9.99 -21.26
CA MET A 182 -17.25 8.54 -21.17
C MET A 182 -16.28 8.11 -20.07
N ALA A 183 -16.55 6.93 -19.50
CA ALA A 183 -15.73 6.26 -18.50
C ALA A 183 -15.46 4.80 -18.87
N MET A 184 -14.32 4.28 -18.43
CA MET A 184 -13.98 2.85 -18.41
C MET A 184 -13.40 2.50 -17.05
N VAL A 185 -13.59 1.27 -16.59
CA VAL A 185 -13.06 0.77 -15.32
C VAL A 185 -12.11 -0.38 -15.57
N ALA A 186 -10.97 -0.37 -14.89
CA ALA A 186 -10.08 -1.52 -14.77
C ALA A 186 -9.96 -1.94 -13.31
N LEU A 187 -10.07 -3.25 -13.06
CA LEU A 187 -9.78 -3.86 -11.76
C LEU A 187 -8.51 -4.67 -11.87
N LEU A 188 -7.52 -4.32 -11.06
CA LEU A 188 -6.23 -4.97 -11.03
C LEU A 188 -6.12 -5.77 -9.74
N ASP A 189 -5.71 -7.03 -9.84
CA ASP A 189 -5.61 -7.94 -8.71
C ASP A 189 -4.36 -8.80 -8.82
N THR A 190 -3.63 -8.97 -7.70
CA THR A 190 -2.46 -9.85 -7.69
C THR A 190 -2.88 -11.29 -7.92
N ASP A 191 -2.21 -12.03 -8.80
CA ASP A 191 -2.61 -13.41 -9.13
C ASP A 191 -2.30 -14.38 -7.99
N ILE A 192 -1.40 -13.99 -7.09
CA ILE A 192 -1.03 -14.73 -5.90
C ILE A 192 -1.33 -13.90 -4.64
N PRO A 193 -1.69 -14.56 -3.52
CA PRO A 193 -1.80 -13.88 -2.25
C PRO A 193 -0.47 -13.28 -1.82
N LEU A 194 -0.49 -12.05 -1.30
CA LEU A 194 0.72 -11.39 -0.79
C LEU A 194 1.08 -11.96 0.59
N ARG A 195 2.37 -12.15 0.86
CA ARG A 195 2.85 -12.62 2.17
C ARG A 195 2.60 -11.56 3.25
N ASP A 196 1.99 -11.92 4.38
CA ASP A 196 1.62 -10.97 5.45
C ASP A 196 2.74 -10.01 5.89
N THR A 197 3.99 -10.48 5.91
CA THR A 197 5.15 -9.68 6.35
C THR A 197 5.53 -8.57 5.37
N GLU A 198 5.20 -8.74 4.09
CA GLU A 198 5.58 -7.84 3.00
C GLU A 198 4.34 -7.23 2.31
N GLN A 199 3.13 -7.70 2.62
CA GLN A 199 1.87 -7.31 1.97
C GLN A 199 1.67 -5.79 1.97
N ALA A 200 1.86 -5.13 3.13
CA ALA A 200 1.69 -3.69 3.23
C ALA A 200 2.71 -2.92 2.37
N VAL A 201 3.97 -3.39 2.34
CA VAL A 201 5.07 -2.73 1.60
C VAL A 201 4.90 -2.92 0.09
N ILE A 202 4.62 -4.15 -0.34
CA ILE A 202 4.38 -4.47 -1.75
C ILE A 202 3.12 -3.75 -2.24
N LYS A 203 2.03 -3.77 -1.47
CA LYS A 203 0.81 -3.07 -1.85
C LYS A 203 1.01 -1.56 -1.95
N PHE A 204 1.74 -0.96 -1.01
CA PHE A 204 2.10 0.45 -1.06
C PHE A 204 2.92 0.78 -2.32
N ALA A 205 3.90 -0.06 -2.68
CA ALA A 205 4.68 0.11 -3.89
C ALA A 205 3.79 0.01 -5.15
N ILE A 206 2.88 -0.96 -5.21
CA ILE A 206 1.92 -1.11 -6.30
C ILE A 206 1.04 0.14 -6.41
N ASP A 207 0.42 0.58 -5.31
CA ASP A 207 -0.47 1.75 -5.34
C ASP A 207 0.24 3.03 -5.78
N ASN A 208 1.50 3.25 -5.37
CA ASN A 208 2.29 4.39 -5.85
C ASN A 208 2.57 4.31 -7.36
N MET A 209 2.92 3.13 -7.88
CA MET A 209 3.13 2.95 -9.33
C MET A 209 1.83 3.18 -10.12
N ILE A 210 0.69 2.74 -9.58
CA ILE A 210 -0.63 3.00 -10.18
C ILE A 210 -0.91 4.50 -10.19
N GLU A 211 -0.73 5.18 -9.05
CA GLU A 211 -0.95 6.63 -8.92
C GLU A 211 -0.08 7.43 -9.90
N GLU A 212 1.21 7.10 -10.01
CA GLU A 212 2.16 7.77 -10.92
C GLU A 212 1.77 7.58 -12.40
N ILE A 213 1.49 6.34 -12.81
CA ILE A 213 1.08 6.02 -14.18
C ILE A 213 -0.26 6.69 -14.53
N CYS A 214 -1.19 6.76 -13.59
CA CYS A 214 -2.48 7.44 -13.77
C CYS A 214 -2.31 8.96 -13.90
N LEU A 215 -1.41 9.55 -13.08
CA LEU A 215 -1.09 10.97 -13.13
C LEU A 215 -0.49 11.36 -14.49
N GLU A 216 0.45 10.57 -15.02
CA GLU A 216 1.05 10.77 -16.35
C GLU A 216 0.01 10.72 -17.47
N ALA A 217 -0.98 9.83 -17.37
CA ALA A 217 -2.05 9.72 -18.36
C ALA A 217 -3.05 10.91 -18.30
N GLY A 218 -3.12 11.61 -17.17
CA GLY A 218 -3.91 12.84 -16.98
C GLY A 218 -5.43 12.69 -17.08
N SER A 219 -5.93 11.48 -17.28
CA SER A 219 -7.35 11.17 -17.54
C SER A 219 -7.83 9.97 -16.71
N CYS A 220 -7.18 9.71 -15.59
CA CYS A 220 -7.40 8.55 -14.76
C CYS A 220 -7.59 8.97 -13.30
N GLU A 221 -8.53 8.32 -12.61
CA GLU A 221 -8.58 8.27 -11.16
C GLU A 221 -8.32 6.84 -10.71
N CYS A 222 -7.65 6.65 -9.57
CA CYS A 222 -7.40 5.32 -9.04
C CYS A 222 -7.76 5.25 -7.55
N VAL A 223 -8.11 4.04 -7.10
CA VAL A 223 -8.44 3.78 -5.71
C VAL A 223 -8.10 2.35 -5.34
N SER A 224 -7.43 2.16 -4.21
CA SER A 224 -7.24 0.82 -3.62
C SER A 224 -8.59 0.27 -3.17
N LEU A 225 -8.89 -1.01 -3.38
CA LEU A 225 -10.15 -1.65 -2.98
C LEU A 225 -10.00 -2.67 -1.85
N GLY A 226 -8.77 -3.03 -1.50
CA GLY A 226 -8.42 -3.99 -0.46
C GLY A 226 -6.90 -4.20 -0.44
N ASN A 227 -6.46 -5.34 0.12
CA ASN A 227 -5.03 -5.63 0.23
C ASN A 227 -4.39 -6.08 -1.08
N GLU A 228 -5.18 -6.52 -2.06
CA GLU A 228 -4.70 -7.13 -3.30
C GLU A 228 -5.29 -6.51 -4.56
N THR A 229 -6.39 -5.77 -4.40
CA THR A 229 -7.17 -5.22 -5.52
C THR A 229 -7.10 -3.70 -5.55
N SER A 230 -6.88 -3.13 -6.73
CA SER A 230 -6.97 -1.69 -7.01
C SER A 230 -7.87 -1.46 -8.22
N ALA A 231 -8.56 -0.33 -8.26
CA ALA A 231 -9.41 0.08 -9.38
C ALA A 231 -8.87 1.35 -10.03
N ILE A 232 -9.01 1.42 -11.35
CA ILE A 232 -8.71 2.60 -12.16
C ILE A 232 -9.97 2.97 -12.95
N LEU A 233 -10.36 4.24 -12.86
CA LEU A 233 -11.42 4.87 -13.61
C LEU A 233 -10.78 5.78 -14.66
N PHE A 234 -10.92 5.43 -15.94
CA PHE A 234 -10.39 6.20 -17.07
C PHE A 234 -11.50 7.02 -17.71
N LEU A 235 -11.28 8.32 -17.90
CA LEU A 235 -12.24 9.26 -18.47
C LEU A 235 -11.80 9.74 -19.85
N TYR A 236 -12.71 9.78 -20.83
CA TYR A 236 -12.43 10.33 -22.15
C TYR A 236 -13.64 11.03 -22.79
N THR A 237 -13.37 11.97 -23.68
CA THR A 237 -14.39 12.65 -24.49
C THR A 237 -14.09 12.31 -25.95
N PRO A 238 -15.02 11.68 -26.69
CA PRO A 238 -14.84 11.47 -28.12
C PRO A 238 -14.72 12.81 -28.83
N SER A 239 -13.67 13.00 -29.64
CA SER A 239 -13.55 14.18 -30.51
C SER A 239 -14.64 14.14 -31.58
N ILE A 240 -15.64 15.01 -31.47
CA ILE A 240 -16.62 15.23 -32.54
C ILE A 240 -15.98 16.16 -33.57
N HIS A 241 -15.67 15.66 -34.77
CA HIS A 241 -15.38 16.55 -35.89
C HIS A 241 -16.69 17.24 -36.29
N LEU A 242 -16.87 18.48 -35.84
CA LEU A 242 -17.90 19.38 -36.37
C LEU A 242 -17.56 19.70 -37.84
N PRO A 243 -18.47 19.48 -38.81
CA PRO A 243 -18.28 19.99 -40.15
C PRO A 243 -18.15 21.51 -40.09
N SER A 244 -17.16 22.06 -40.80
CA SER A 244 -16.96 23.50 -40.96
C SER A 244 -18.27 24.19 -41.35
N ILE A 245 -18.77 25.10 -40.51
CA ILE A 245 -19.93 25.95 -40.81
C ILE A 245 -19.48 27.00 -41.84
N HIS A 246 -19.49 26.61 -43.11
CA HIS A 246 -19.49 27.52 -44.26
C HIS A 246 -20.25 26.85 -45.41
N ASP A 247 -21.55 26.62 -45.22
CA ASP A 247 -22.49 26.47 -46.32
C ASP A 247 -23.76 27.30 -46.02
N PRO A 248 -24.01 28.41 -46.74
CA PRO A 248 -25.19 29.26 -46.52
C PRO A 248 -26.51 28.66 -47.02
N SER A 249 -26.57 27.38 -47.40
CA SER A 249 -27.70 26.82 -48.15
C SER A 249 -28.43 25.64 -47.50
N LEU A 250 -28.71 25.67 -46.19
CA LEU A 250 -29.59 24.66 -45.57
C LEU A 250 -30.63 25.31 -44.64
N HIS A 251 -31.77 25.68 -45.22
CA HIS A 251 -33.05 25.78 -44.53
C HIS A 251 -33.73 24.41 -44.61
N ASP A 252 -33.63 23.57 -43.58
CA ASP A 252 -34.51 22.42 -43.39
C ASP A 252 -34.85 22.24 -41.89
N PRO A 253 -36.13 22.27 -41.46
CA PRO A 253 -36.51 22.30 -40.05
C PRO A 253 -36.87 20.92 -39.44
N TYR A 254 -36.38 19.79 -39.97
CA TYR A 254 -36.62 18.46 -39.37
C TYR A 254 -35.34 17.76 -38.86
N PRO A 255 -35.40 17.01 -37.75
CA PRO A 255 -34.25 16.28 -37.21
C PRO A 255 -34.00 15.01 -38.05
N HIS A 256 -32.95 15.00 -38.85
CA HIS A 256 -32.50 13.78 -39.54
C HIS A 256 -31.80 12.83 -38.56
N ALA A 257 -32.03 11.52 -38.73
CA ALA A 257 -31.26 10.48 -38.06
C ALA A 257 -29.76 10.63 -38.39
N PRO A 258 -28.84 10.29 -37.46
CA PRO A 258 -27.40 10.48 -37.67
C PRO A 258 -26.94 9.76 -38.94
N SER A 259 -26.14 10.47 -39.74
CA SER A 259 -25.65 9.95 -41.02
C SER A 259 -24.67 8.79 -40.81
N SER A 260 -24.55 7.87 -41.78
CA SER A 260 -23.63 6.74 -41.72
C SER A 260 -22.15 7.15 -41.50
N HIS A 261 -21.78 8.38 -41.88
CA HIS A 261 -20.46 8.96 -41.63
C HIS A 261 -20.24 9.37 -40.16
N GLU A 262 -21.25 9.86 -39.45
CA GLU A 262 -21.14 10.21 -38.02
C GLU A 262 -21.00 8.95 -37.16
N VAL A 263 -21.71 7.88 -37.48
CA VAL A 263 -21.62 6.60 -36.76
C VAL A 263 -20.21 5.97 -36.93
N GLN A 264 -19.59 6.09 -38.10
CA GLN A 264 -18.22 5.59 -38.34
C GLN A 264 -17.14 6.39 -37.62
N SER A 265 -17.25 7.73 -37.53
CA SER A 265 -16.23 8.56 -36.84
C SER A 265 -16.27 8.39 -35.32
N HIS A 266 -17.47 8.18 -34.75
CA HIS A 266 -17.64 7.87 -33.33
C HIS A 266 -17.05 6.49 -32.97
N GLY A 267 -17.18 5.50 -33.85
CA GLY A 267 -16.58 4.17 -33.67
C GLY A 267 -15.05 4.20 -33.61
N GLN A 268 -14.39 4.89 -34.54
CA GLN A 268 -12.92 5.00 -34.58
C GLN A 268 -12.34 5.76 -33.37
N THR A 269 -13.07 6.73 -32.84
CA THR A 269 -12.62 7.52 -31.68
C THR A 269 -12.73 6.73 -30.38
N ARG A 270 -13.76 5.89 -30.26
CA ARG A 270 -13.93 4.96 -29.14
C ARG A 270 -12.86 3.87 -29.13
N GLU A 271 -12.58 3.27 -30.28
CA GLU A 271 -11.54 2.24 -30.43
C GLU A 271 -10.16 2.77 -30.01
N ARG A 272 -9.79 3.99 -30.43
CA ARG A 272 -8.56 4.66 -29.98
C ARG A 272 -8.49 4.89 -28.46
N ALA A 273 -9.62 5.21 -27.83
CA ALA A 273 -9.66 5.42 -26.38
C ALA A 273 -9.50 4.09 -25.62
N GLU A 274 -10.13 3.02 -26.11
CA GLU A 274 -10.00 1.66 -25.58
C GLU A 274 -8.55 1.16 -25.73
N ASP A 275 -7.91 1.37 -26.88
CA ASP A 275 -6.49 1.05 -27.12
C ASP A 275 -5.56 1.82 -26.17
N SER A 276 -5.80 3.12 -26.01
CA SER A 276 -5.02 3.95 -25.09
C SER A 276 -5.14 3.47 -23.65
N PHE A 277 -6.36 3.12 -23.23
CA PHE A 277 -6.60 2.63 -21.87
C PHE A 277 -5.92 1.27 -21.65
N GLN A 278 -6.06 0.35 -22.61
CA GLN A 278 -5.39 -0.94 -22.56
C GLN A 278 -3.85 -0.81 -22.53
N SER A 279 -3.29 0.16 -23.26
CA SER A 279 -1.85 0.46 -23.22
C SER A 279 -1.40 0.93 -21.83
N VAL A 280 -2.18 1.79 -21.17
CA VAL A 280 -1.90 2.24 -19.79
C VAL A 280 -1.90 1.05 -18.82
N ILE A 281 -2.91 0.17 -18.91
CA ILE A 281 -3.00 -1.02 -18.06
C ILE A 281 -1.86 -2.00 -18.35
N SER A 282 -1.51 -2.24 -19.62
CA SER A 282 -0.41 -3.12 -20.00
C SER A 282 0.92 -2.63 -19.42
N ARG A 283 1.20 -1.32 -19.57
CA ARG A 283 2.40 -0.67 -19.01
C ARG A 283 2.47 -0.86 -17.48
N LEU A 284 1.33 -0.71 -16.81
CA LEU A 284 1.23 -0.89 -15.36
C LEU A 284 1.53 -2.33 -14.94
N LEU A 285 0.90 -3.33 -15.58
CA LEU A 285 1.15 -4.74 -15.28
C LEU A 285 2.62 -5.10 -15.50
N ASP A 286 3.24 -4.63 -16.59
CA ASP A 286 4.67 -4.86 -16.87
C ASP A 286 5.57 -4.20 -15.81
N THR A 287 5.24 -2.98 -15.41
CA THR A 287 5.98 -2.23 -14.37
C THR A 287 5.91 -2.96 -13.02
N VAL A 288 4.71 -3.37 -12.58
CA VAL A 288 4.53 -4.13 -11.34
C VAL A 288 5.29 -5.46 -11.40
N LYS A 289 5.24 -6.17 -12.52
CA LYS A 289 5.98 -7.41 -12.73
C LYS A 289 7.49 -7.20 -12.65
N GLN A 290 8.01 -6.12 -13.23
CA GLN A 290 9.44 -5.80 -13.24
C GLN A 290 9.96 -5.41 -11.85
N PHE A 291 9.25 -4.54 -11.13
CA PHE A 291 9.72 -3.94 -9.88
C PHE A 291 9.31 -4.75 -8.65
N CYS A 292 8.06 -5.21 -8.57
CA CYS A 292 7.57 -5.97 -7.42
C CYS A 292 7.75 -7.49 -7.57
N ARG A 293 7.97 -8.00 -8.80
CA ARG A 293 8.04 -9.44 -9.11
C ARG A 293 6.77 -10.20 -8.67
N VAL A 294 5.63 -9.52 -8.69
CA VAL A 294 4.32 -10.08 -8.37
C VAL A 294 3.52 -10.19 -9.67
N PRO A 295 3.01 -11.38 -10.03
CA PRO A 295 2.07 -11.52 -11.13
C PRO A 295 0.76 -10.81 -10.79
N MET A 296 0.25 -10.01 -11.72
CA MET A 296 -0.99 -9.24 -11.57
C MET A 296 -1.78 -9.32 -12.87
N SER A 297 -3.10 -9.41 -12.75
CA SER A 297 -4.03 -9.41 -13.88
C SER A 297 -5.00 -8.26 -13.77
N ALA A 298 -5.57 -7.86 -14.91
CA ALA A 298 -6.56 -6.80 -14.97
C ALA A 298 -7.83 -7.22 -15.71
N GLY A 299 -8.99 -6.97 -15.13
CA GLY A 299 -10.26 -6.99 -15.86
C GLY A 299 -10.64 -5.57 -16.26
N ILE A 300 -11.01 -5.36 -17.53
CA ILE A 300 -11.31 -4.05 -18.10
C ILE A 300 -12.74 -4.05 -18.63
N SER A 301 -13.50 -2.99 -18.34
CA SER A 301 -14.84 -2.78 -18.86
C SER A 301 -14.86 -2.22 -20.28
N SER A 302 -16.00 -2.29 -20.93
CA SER A 302 -16.30 -1.45 -22.09
C SER A 302 -16.53 0.02 -21.68
N GLY A 303 -16.48 0.94 -22.64
CA GLY A 303 -16.83 2.35 -22.42
C GLY A 303 -18.30 2.57 -22.10
N VAL A 304 -18.57 3.32 -21.03
CA VAL A 304 -19.91 3.74 -20.57
C VAL A 304 -20.02 5.27 -20.53
N THR A 305 -21.23 5.82 -20.62
CA THR A 305 -21.49 7.26 -20.48
C THR A 305 -21.25 7.71 -19.04
N PHE A 306 -20.39 8.69 -18.79
CA PHE A 306 -20.15 9.24 -17.45
C PHE A 306 -21.04 10.48 -17.19
N PRO A 307 -21.54 10.69 -15.95
CA PRO A 307 -21.32 9.93 -14.71
C PRO A 307 -22.22 8.70 -14.53
N ASP A 308 -23.11 8.44 -15.49
CA ASP A 308 -24.00 7.29 -15.45
C ASP A 308 -23.23 5.95 -15.52
N ASN A 309 -23.86 4.84 -15.11
CA ASN A 309 -23.38 3.48 -15.40
C ASN A 309 -21.94 3.12 -14.97
N VAL A 310 -21.25 3.92 -14.15
CA VAL A 310 -19.88 3.62 -13.67
C VAL A 310 -19.85 2.30 -12.88
N ARG A 311 -20.89 2.03 -12.09
CA ARG A 311 -21.07 0.76 -11.39
C ARG A 311 -21.26 -0.43 -12.35
N THR A 312 -21.94 -0.22 -13.48
CA THR A 312 -22.09 -1.24 -14.53
C THR A 312 -20.74 -1.57 -15.14
N ALA A 313 -19.92 -0.56 -15.45
CA ALA A 313 -18.54 -0.75 -15.89
C ALA A 313 -17.68 -1.49 -14.85
N TYR A 314 -17.80 -1.13 -13.56
CA TYR A 314 -17.13 -1.87 -12.48
C TYR A 314 -17.52 -3.35 -12.45
N THR A 315 -18.82 -3.65 -12.54
CA THR A 315 -19.32 -5.04 -12.54
C THR A 315 -18.85 -5.81 -13.78
N GLU A 316 -18.75 -5.14 -14.93
CA GLU A 316 -18.21 -5.73 -16.15
C GLU A 316 -16.71 -6.06 -16.02
N ALA A 317 -15.92 -5.14 -15.46
CA ALA A 317 -14.51 -5.34 -15.19
C ALA A 317 -14.26 -6.49 -14.18
N GLU A 318 -15.11 -6.60 -13.16
CA GLU A 318 -15.07 -7.69 -12.17
C GLU A 318 -15.29 -9.05 -12.85
N LYS A 319 -16.36 -9.18 -13.65
CA LYS A 319 -16.63 -10.41 -14.42
C LYS A 319 -15.53 -10.72 -15.44
N ALA A 320 -14.90 -9.69 -16.01
CA ALA A 320 -13.77 -9.88 -16.92
C ALA A 320 -12.56 -10.45 -16.17
N LEU A 321 -12.21 -9.88 -15.02
CA LEU A 321 -11.10 -10.35 -14.18
C LEU A 321 -11.31 -11.78 -13.69
N GLU A 322 -12.55 -12.18 -13.37
CA GLU A 322 -12.88 -13.56 -12.98
C GLU A 322 -12.53 -14.60 -14.05
N ARG A 323 -12.40 -14.20 -15.33
CA ARG A 323 -12.02 -15.12 -16.40
C ARG A 323 -10.61 -15.68 -16.24
N ARG A 324 -9.74 -14.99 -15.51
CA ARG A 324 -8.43 -15.50 -15.06
C ARG A 324 -8.55 -16.88 -14.44
N PHE A 325 -9.67 -17.19 -13.79
CA PHE A 325 -9.88 -18.50 -13.21
C PHE A 325 -9.74 -19.63 -14.23
N TYR A 326 -10.14 -19.44 -15.49
CA TYR A 326 -10.16 -20.50 -16.50
C TYR A 326 -8.89 -20.54 -17.36
N GLU A 327 -8.14 -19.45 -17.44
CA GLU A 327 -6.96 -19.37 -18.30
C GLU A 327 -5.71 -19.79 -17.52
N SER A 328 -5.16 -20.95 -17.90
CA SER A 328 -4.25 -21.75 -17.07
C SER A 328 -2.80 -21.26 -17.00
N GLY A 329 -2.46 -20.00 -17.28
CA GLY A 329 -1.05 -19.63 -17.15
C GLY A 329 -0.55 -18.21 -17.41
N GLU A 330 -1.34 -17.22 -17.82
CA GLU A 330 -0.77 -15.90 -18.12
C GLU A 330 -1.46 -14.77 -17.37
N THR A 331 -0.66 -14.00 -16.62
CA THR A 331 -0.98 -12.64 -16.19
C THR A 331 -1.46 -11.87 -17.40
N GLY A 332 -2.67 -11.31 -17.36
CA GLY A 332 -3.27 -10.78 -18.57
C GLY A 332 -4.32 -9.70 -18.35
N ILE A 333 -4.72 -9.12 -19.47
CA ILE A 333 -5.82 -8.17 -19.56
C ILE A 333 -7.05 -8.93 -20.09
N TYR A 334 -8.13 -8.93 -19.32
CA TYR A 334 -9.39 -9.53 -19.68
C TYR A 334 -10.41 -8.44 -20.02
N GLN A 335 -10.96 -8.45 -21.23
CA GLN A 335 -11.95 -7.45 -21.67
C GLN A 335 -13.39 -7.90 -21.42
N GLY A 336 -14.21 -6.98 -20.93
CA GLY A 336 -15.66 -7.07 -20.85
C GLY A 336 -16.32 -7.24 -22.22
N GLY A 337 -17.51 -7.85 -22.26
CA GLY A 337 -18.29 -8.00 -23.50
C GLY A 337 -17.88 -9.14 -24.46
N ILE A 338 -16.64 -9.63 -24.43
CA ILE A 338 -16.23 -10.79 -25.26
C ILE A 338 -16.79 -12.09 -24.64
N GLN A 339 -17.77 -12.73 -25.28
CA GLN A 339 -18.21 -14.08 -24.89
C GLN A 339 -17.16 -15.11 -25.36
N ARG A 340 -16.96 -16.19 -24.58
CA ARG A 340 -16.06 -17.31 -24.89
C ARG A 340 -16.18 -17.72 -26.38
N GLY A 341 -15.12 -17.48 -27.14
CA GLY A 341 -14.92 -17.99 -28.51
C GLY A 341 -14.05 -19.25 -28.59
N GLY A 342 -13.66 -19.84 -27.45
CA GLY A 342 -12.91 -21.09 -27.40
C GLY A 342 -13.83 -22.27 -27.72
N LYS A 343 -13.38 -23.18 -28.61
CA LYS A 343 -14.08 -24.44 -28.95
C LYS A 343 -14.49 -25.16 -27.65
N ARG A 344 -15.78 -25.13 -27.33
CA ARG A 344 -16.36 -26.02 -26.33
C ARG A 344 -16.22 -27.44 -26.88
N GLU A 345 -15.60 -28.33 -26.14
CA GLU A 345 -15.80 -29.76 -26.38
C GLU A 345 -17.22 -30.08 -25.93
N ASP A 346 -18.02 -30.81 -26.72
CA ASP A 346 -19.40 -31.20 -26.38
C ASP A 346 -19.41 -32.26 -25.25
N VAL A 347 -18.86 -31.93 -24.09
CA VAL A 347 -18.97 -32.75 -22.88
C VAL A 347 -20.35 -32.45 -22.29
N ASP A 348 -21.23 -33.45 -22.25
CA ASP A 348 -22.53 -33.33 -21.57
C ASP A 348 -22.37 -33.66 -20.08
N TYR A 349 -23.27 -33.13 -19.25
CA TYR A 349 -23.31 -33.33 -17.80
C TYR A 349 -23.35 -34.81 -17.42
N LYS A 350 -23.95 -35.65 -18.28
CA LYS A 350 -23.97 -37.10 -18.10
C LYS A 350 -22.56 -37.70 -18.13
N GLU A 351 -21.70 -37.28 -19.05
CA GLU A 351 -20.31 -37.79 -19.12
C GLU A 351 -19.50 -37.36 -17.90
N LEU A 352 -19.74 -36.13 -17.42
CA LEU A 352 -19.12 -35.62 -16.20
C LEU A 352 -19.48 -36.49 -14.98
N LEU A 353 -20.77 -36.83 -14.83
CA LEU A 353 -21.26 -37.74 -13.80
C LEU A 353 -20.62 -39.13 -13.91
N GLU A 354 -20.51 -39.69 -15.12
CA GLU A 354 -19.86 -40.99 -15.32
C GLU A 354 -18.37 -40.98 -14.92
N TRP A 355 -17.65 -39.89 -15.18
CA TRP A 355 -16.26 -39.75 -14.73
C TRP A 355 -16.15 -39.62 -13.22
N LYS A 356 -17.09 -38.90 -12.61
CA LYS A 356 -17.20 -38.79 -11.15
C LYS A 356 -17.48 -40.15 -10.50
N GLU A 357 -18.43 -40.92 -11.01
CA GLU A 357 -18.73 -42.27 -10.51
C GLU A 357 -17.49 -43.18 -10.59
N LYS A 358 -16.79 -43.18 -11.73
CA LYS A 358 -15.54 -43.95 -11.91
C LYS A 358 -14.40 -43.45 -11.01
N LEU A 359 -14.37 -42.16 -10.67
CA LEU A 359 -13.42 -41.61 -9.70
C LEU A 359 -13.73 -42.14 -8.30
N LEU A 360 -14.99 -42.07 -7.86
CA LEU A 360 -15.41 -42.56 -6.56
C LEU A 360 -15.14 -44.06 -6.40
N ASP A 361 -15.43 -44.85 -7.43
CA ASP A 361 -15.13 -46.29 -7.47
C ASP A 361 -13.62 -46.55 -7.33
N ALA A 362 -12.78 -45.84 -8.08
CA ALA A 362 -11.32 -45.97 -7.98
C ALA A 362 -10.78 -45.56 -6.59
N VAL A 363 -11.36 -44.53 -5.97
CA VAL A 363 -11.00 -44.09 -4.61
C VAL A 363 -11.40 -45.14 -3.58
N GLN A 364 -12.62 -45.68 -3.65
CA GLN A 364 -13.13 -46.73 -2.76
C GLN A 364 -12.27 -48.00 -2.82
N HIS A 365 -11.79 -48.36 -4.02
CA HIS A 365 -10.90 -49.50 -4.25
C HIS A 365 -9.40 -49.17 -4.11
N ARG A 366 -9.05 -47.94 -3.73
CA ARG A 366 -7.68 -47.47 -3.45
C ARG A 366 -6.74 -47.52 -4.67
N GLU A 367 -7.30 -47.37 -5.87
CA GLU A 367 -6.55 -47.38 -7.13
C GLU A 367 -5.97 -45.99 -7.44
N GLN A 368 -4.95 -45.55 -6.71
CA GLN A 368 -4.41 -44.17 -6.79
C GLN A 368 -4.18 -43.67 -8.23
N LYS A 369 -3.50 -44.47 -9.07
CA LYS A 369 -3.23 -44.07 -10.48
C LYS A 369 -4.52 -43.87 -11.27
N ASN A 370 -5.50 -44.75 -11.12
CA ASN A 370 -6.79 -44.64 -11.83
C ASN A 370 -7.59 -43.46 -11.29
N ALA A 371 -7.64 -43.26 -9.97
CA ALA A 371 -8.30 -42.12 -9.36
C ALA A 371 -7.74 -40.79 -9.90
N MET A 372 -6.42 -40.63 -9.97
CA MET A 372 -5.80 -39.40 -10.51
C MET A 372 -6.16 -39.16 -11.98
N VAL A 373 -6.17 -40.22 -12.81
CA VAL A 373 -6.59 -40.11 -14.22
C VAL A 373 -8.06 -39.70 -14.34
N ARG A 374 -8.95 -40.28 -13.53
CA ARG A 374 -10.38 -39.94 -13.54
C ARG A 374 -10.64 -38.53 -13.01
N LEU A 375 -9.93 -38.13 -11.96
CA LEU A 375 -9.99 -36.77 -11.43
C LEU A 375 -9.55 -35.74 -12.46
N GLY A 376 -8.47 -36.02 -13.20
CA GLY A 376 -8.02 -35.16 -14.30
C GLY A 376 -9.11 -34.96 -15.36
N ARG A 377 -9.82 -36.03 -15.75
CA ARG A 377 -10.94 -35.94 -16.70
C ARG A 377 -12.14 -35.20 -16.13
N PHE A 378 -12.49 -35.44 -14.87
CA PHE A 378 -13.56 -34.72 -14.18
C PHE A 378 -13.25 -33.21 -14.13
N CYS A 379 -12.03 -32.83 -13.77
CA CYS A 379 -11.56 -31.44 -13.79
C CYS A 379 -11.62 -30.84 -15.20
N HIS A 380 -11.10 -31.54 -16.22
CA HIS A 380 -11.16 -31.10 -17.62
C HIS A 380 -12.61 -30.85 -18.08
N GLY A 381 -13.53 -31.77 -17.76
CA GLY A 381 -14.95 -31.62 -18.07
C GLY A 381 -15.56 -30.35 -17.45
N MET A 382 -15.25 -30.07 -16.18
CA MET A 382 -15.77 -28.88 -15.49
C MET A 382 -15.14 -27.57 -15.98
N PHE A 383 -13.81 -27.53 -16.11
CA PHE A 383 -13.06 -26.30 -16.34
C PHE A 383 -13.08 -25.90 -17.83
N ASP A 384 -12.94 -26.88 -18.72
CA ASP A 384 -12.67 -26.67 -20.14
C ASP A 384 -13.79 -27.21 -21.05
N GLY A 385 -14.41 -28.35 -20.69
CA GLY A 385 -15.42 -29.02 -21.52
C GLY A 385 -16.78 -28.33 -21.53
N MET A 386 -17.41 -28.19 -20.36
CA MET A 386 -18.83 -27.79 -20.24
C MET A 386 -19.07 -26.28 -20.24
N GLY A 387 -18.02 -25.47 -20.10
CA GLY A 387 -18.15 -24.02 -19.95
C GLY A 387 -18.91 -23.60 -18.68
N MET A 388 -18.75 -24.37 -17.60
CA MET A 388 -19.40 -24.10 -16.32
C MET A 388 -18.93 -22.76 -15.74
N GLU A 389 -19.87 -22.04 -15.12
CA GLU A 389 -19.55 -20.90 -14.29
C GLU A 389 -18.89 -21.35 -12.97
N ARG A 390 -18.15 -20.45 -12.35
CA ARG A 390 -17.32 -20.73 -11.16
C ARG A 390 -18.14 -21.29 -10.01
N GLU A 391 -19.33 -20.72 -9.78
CA GLU A 391 -20.27 -21.22 -8.77
C GLU A 391 -20.74 -22.65 -9.06
N GLY A 392 -20.98 -22.97 -10.33
CA GLY A 392 -21.31 -24.32 -10.77
C GLY A 392 -20.17 -25.31 -10.51
N ILE A 393 -18.94 -24.90 -10.81
CA ILE A 393 -17.73 -25.69 -10.53
C ILE A 393 -17.59 -25.97 -9.03
N TYR A 394 -17.73 -24.93 -8.19
CA TYR A 394 -17.66 -25.10 -6.74
C TYR A 394 -18.77 -26.01 -6.23
N THR A 395 -19.96 -25.92 -6.79
CA THR A 395 -21.08 -26.82 -6.44
C THR A 395 -20.72 -28.29 -6.71
N GLU A 396 -20.13 -28.61 -7.87
CA GLU A 396 -19.72 -29.98 -8.20
C GLU A 396 -18.57 -30.49 -7.33
N ILE A 397 -17.64 -29.60 -6.99
CA ILE A 397 -16.56 -29.95 -6.05
C ILE A 397 -17.13 -30.22 -4.67
N ILE A 398 -18.02 -29.38 -4.14
CA ILE A 398 -18.67 -29.62 -2.84
C ILE A 398 -19.39 -30.97 -2.84
N ARG A 399 -20.09 -31.32 -3.94
CA ARG A 399 -20.71 -32.64 -4.09
C ARG A 399 -19.67 -33.77 -4.05
N LEU A 400 -18.56 -33.65 -4.79
CA LEU A 400 -17.47 -34.63 -4.74
C LEU A 400 -16.88 -34.79 -3.33
N LEU A 401 -16.66 -33.69 -2.61
CA LEU A 401 -16.17 -33.73 -1.22
C LEU A 401 -17.18 -34.40 -0.29
N THR A 402 -18.48 -34.21 -0.54
CA THR A 402 -19.56 -34.86 0.21
C THR A 402 -19.55 -36.38 -0.03
N ASP A 403 -19.32 -36.81 -1.27
CA ASP A 403 -19.19 -38.22 -1.60
C ASP A 403 -17.93 -38.85 -0.95
N TYR A 404 -16.82 -38.12 -0.93
CA TYR A 404 -15.62 -38.51 -0.19
C TYR A 404 -15.87 -38.66 1.31
N GLN A 405 -16.61 -37.74 1.92
CA GLN A 405 -17.03 -37.89 3.33
C GLN A 405 -17.88 -39.14 3.53
N GLY A 406 -18.77 -39.46 2.59
CA GLY A 406 -19.57 -40.70 2.61
C GLY A 406 -18.71 -41.96 2.62
N ILE A 407 -17.72 -42.04 1.73
CA ILE A 407 -16.77 -43.18 1.66
C ILE A 407 -15.99 -43.31 2.97
N LEU A 408 -15.47 -42.19 3.50
CA LEU A 408 -14.73 -42.17 4.75
C LEU A 408 -15.60 -42.59 5.95
N LEU A 409 -16.84 -42.11 6.03
CA LEU A 409 -17.78 -42.45 7.10
C LEU A 409 -18.12 -43.95 7.08
N GLN A 410 -18.36 -44.52 5.89
CA GLN A 410 -18.61 -45.96 5.75
C GLN A 410 -17.40 -46.76 6.26
N HIS A 411 -16.19 -46.37 5.87
CA HIS A 411 -14.96 -47.00 6.35
C HIS A 411 -14.76 -46.86 7.87
N GLN A 412 -15.20 -45.75 8.48
CA GLN A 412 -15.15 -45.52 9.94
C GLN A 412 -16.17 -46.37 10.71
N ILE A 413 -17.39 -46.50 10.19
CA ILE A 413 -18.41 -47.38 10.78
C ILE A 413 -17.90 -48.82 10.82
N GLU A 414 -17.16 -49.24 9.80
CA GLU A 414 -16.58 -50.58 9.69
C GLU A 414 -15.35 -50.80 10.58
N ASN A 415 -14.54 -49.75 10.86
CA ASN A 415 -13.21 -49.89 11.50
C ASN A 415 -12.99 -49.11 12.81
N GLY A 416 -14.03 -48.46 13.36
CA GLY A 416 -13.94 -47.68 14.60
C GLY A 416 -13.85 -46.17 14.37
N ALA A 417 -14.49 -45.41 15.27
CA ALA A 417 -14.80 -43.99 15.10
C ALA A 417 -13.56 -43.08 15.09
N TYR A 418 -13.32 -42.45 13.96
CA TYR A 418 -12.50 -41.23 13.85
C TYR A 418 -13.44 -40.08 13.46
N ASP A 419 -13.12 -38.84 13.82
CA ASP A 419 -13.92 -37.68 13.41
C ASP A 419 -13.37 -37.13 12.08
N THR A 420 -14.02 -37.44 10.96
CA THR A 420 -13.68 -36.91 9.62
C THR A 420 -14.39 -35.61 9.28
N SER A 421 -15.28 -35.13 10.15
CA SER A 421 -16.12 -33.94 9.90
C SER A 421 -15.32 -32.64 9.72
N GLN A 422 -14.02 -32.66 10.08
CA GLN A 422 -13.13 -31.50 10.02
C GLN A 422 -12.20 -31.47 8.81
N ILE A 423 -12.17 -32.49 7.94
CA ILE A 423 -11.22 -32.56 6.82
C ILE A 423 -11.56 -31.56 5.71
N PHE A 424 -12.84 -31.22 5.56
CA PHE A 424 -13.32 -30.42 4.43
C PHE A 424 -14.01 -29.15 4.93
N GLN A 425 -13.40 -27.99 4.67
CA GLN A 425 -14.06 -26.69 4.83
C GLN A 425 -14.36 -26.11 3.45
N PRO A 426 -15.63 -26.06 3.01
CA PRO A 426 -16.02 -25.54 1.70
C PRO A 426 -15.58 -24.09 1.46
N ASP A 427 -15.46 -23.28 2.51
CA ASP A 427 -15.08 -21.86 2.43
C ASP A 427 -13.70 -21.65 1.79
N TYR A 428 -12.84 -22.67 1.79
CA TYR A 428 -11.51 -22.63 1.18
C TYR A 428 -11.55 -22.61 -0.36
N LEU A 429 -12.64 -23.07 -0.97
CA LEU A 429 -12.79 -23.12 -2.43
C LEU A 429 -12.75 -21.74 -3.07
N TYR A 430 -13.24 -20.72 -2.35
CA TYR A 430 -13.35 -19.35 -2.83
C TYR A 430 -12.01 -18.60 -2.88
N GLN A 431 -10.94 -19.18 -2.32
CA GLN A 431 -9.62 -18.55 -2.29
C GLN A 431 -8.80 -18.80 -3.58
N PHE A 432 -9.18 -19.80 -4.37
CA PHE A 432 -8.43 -20.18 -5.57
C PHE A 432 -8.67 -19.19 -6.72
N LYS A 433 -7.60 -18.50 -7.12
CA LYS A 433 -7.65 -17.50 -8.20
C LYS A 433 -7.62 -18.16 -9.58
N THR A 434 -7.11 -19.39 -9.68
CA THR A 434 -7.06 -20.19 -10.93
C THR A 434 -7.60 -21.62 -10.77
N SER A 435 -8.14 -22.18 -11.85
CA SER A 435 -8.59 -23.57 -11.95
C SER A 435 -7.43 -24.55 -11.78
N GLY A 436 -6.21 -24.15 -12.20
CA GLY A 436 -4.99 -24.92 -12.01
C GLY A 436 -4.63 -25.09 -10.53
N GLU A 437 -4.78 -24.05 -9.70
CA GLU A 437 -4.60 -24.17 -8.24
C GLU A 437 -5.65 -25.08 -7.62
N LEU A 438 -6.91 -24.88 -8.00
CA LEU A 438 -8.02 -25.71 -7.51
C LEU A 438 -7.84 -27.19 -7.88
N ARG A 439 -7.35 -27.46 -9.10
CA ARG A 439 -7.03 -28.82 -9.56
C ARG A 439 -5.97 -29.48 -8.69
N ARG A 440 -4.84 -28.79 -8.44
CA ARG A 440 -3.75 -29.33 -7.61
C ARG A 440 -4.21 -29.61 -6.18
N TRP A 441 -5.08 -28.75 -5.66
CA TRP A 441 -5.71 -28.95 -4.37
C TRP A 441 -6.60 -30.21 -4.35
N LEU A 442 -7.46 -30.39 -5.36
CA LEU A 442 -8.28 -31.60 -5.50
C LEU A 442 -7.42 -32.87 -5.61
N GLU A 443 -6.34 -32.85 -6.40
CA GLU A 443 -5.40 -33.97 -6.52
C GLU A 443 -4.83 -34.34 -5.15
N THR A 444 -4.38 -33.35 -4.37
CA THR A 444 -3.86 -33.54 -3.01
C THR A 444 -4.91 -34.14 -2.08
N VAL A 445 -6.14 -33.64 -2.12
CA VAL A 445 -7.26 -34.13 -1.31
C VAL A 445 -7.56 -35.59 -1.62
N THR A 446 -7.68 -35.94 -2.90
CA THR A 446 -7.97 -37.32 -3.32
C THR A 446 -6.85 -38.28 -2.91
N GLU A 447 -5.58 -37.88 -3.02
CA GLU A 447 -4.45 -38.68 -2.54
C GLU A 447 -4.52 -38.95 -1.03
N GLN A 448 -4.85 -37.93 -0.23
CA GLN A 448 -4.97 -38.06 1.22
C GLN A 448 -6.10 -39.04 1.61
N ILE A 449 -7.24 -39.00 0.92
CA ILE A 449 -8.37 -39.91 1.16
C ILE A 449 -7.98 -41.35 0.86
N ILE A 450 -7.33 -41.60 -0.28
CA ILE A 450 -6.89 -42.95 -0.66
C ILE A 450 -5.88 -43.50 0.35
N ALA A 451 -4.93 -42.67 0.78
CA ALA A 451 -3.97 -43.04 1.81
C ALA A 451 -4.65 -43.40 3.14
N PHE A 452 -5.66 -42.63 3.54
CA PHE A 452 -6.45 -42.89 4.75
C PHE A 452 -7.20 -44.23 4.69
N LEU A 453 -7.81 -44.56 3.55
CA LEU A 453 -8.50 -45.83 3.32
C LEU A 453 -7.55 -47.04 3.32
N GLY A 454 -6.25 -46.83 3.12
CA GLY A 454 -5.24 -47.90 2.97
C GLY A 454 -4.90 -48.71 4.21
N GLN A 455 -5.37 -48.35 5.43
CA GLN A 455 -4.82 -48.86 6.71
C GLN A 455 -3.28 -48.75 6.85
N GLU A 456 -2.59 -48.05 5.94
CA GLU A 456 -1.28 -47.41 6.18
C GLU A 456 -1.44 -46.16 7.09
N SER A 457 -2.53 -46.04 7.87
CA SER A 457 -2.91 -44.76 8.49
C SER A 457 -1.87 -44.26 9.49
N LEU A 458 -1.11 -45.16 10.14
CA LEU A 458 0.03 -44.79 10.98
C LEU A 458 1.23 -44.34 10.15
N GLU A 459 1.61 -45.06 9.08
CA GLU A 459 2.75 -44.68 8.26
C GLU A 459 2.47 -43.40 7.44
N ALA A 460 1.27 -43.22 6.92
CA ALA A 460 0.86 -42.03 6.19
C ALA A 460 0.76 -40.82 7.12
N SER A 461 0.18 -40.97 8.33
CA SER A 461 0.19 -39.92 9.36
C SER A 461 1.61 -39.61 9.79
N THR A 462 2.47 -40.62 9.97
CA THR A 462 3.90 -40.44 10.29
C THR A 462 4.63 -39.67 9.18
N ARG A 463 4.48 -40.06 7.91
CA ARG A 463 5.07 -39.37 6.75
C ARG A 463 4.57 -37.92 6.62
N LEU A 464 3.29 -37.69 6.91
CA LEU A 464 2.69 -36.35 6.91
C LEU A 464 3.24 -35.49 8.05
N ILE A 465 3.38 -36.07 9.25
CA ILE A 465 4.02 -35.41 10.40
C ILE A 465 5.49 -35.11 10.12
N ASP A 466 6.23 -36.02 9.47
CA ASP A 466 7.62 -35.77 9.08
C ASP A 466 7.73 -34.61 8.10
N ARG A 467 6.82 -34.53 7.12
CA ARG A 467 6.70 -33.36 6.23
C ARG A 467 6.35 -32.10 7.00
N MET A 468 5.43 -32.16 7.97
CA MET A 468 5.07 -31.02 8.83
C MET A 468 6.27 -30.55 9.65
N LYS A 469 7.01 -31.47 10.29
CA LYS A 469 8.23 -31.17 11.03
C LYS A 469 9.28 -30.53 10.14
N HIS A 470 9.47 -31.05 8.93
CA HIS A 470 10.37 -30.45 7.94
C HIS A 470 9.92 -29.03 7.56
N TYR A 471 8.65 -28.83 7.22
CA TYR A 471 8.10 -27.50 6.91
C TYR A 471 8.30 -26.52 8.08
N ILE A 472 8.00 -26.93 9.32
CA ILE A 472 8.23 -26.12 10.52
C ILE A 472 9.72 -25.77 10.65
N SER A 473 10.64 -26.72 10.43
CA SER A 473 12.08 -26.47 10.51
C SER A 473 12.56 -25.41 9.51
N GLN A 474 11.90 -25.29 8.35
CA GLN A 474 12.24 -24.29 7.33
C GLN A 474 11.50 -22.96 7.53
N ASN A 475 10.38 -22.96 8.24
CA ASN A 475 9.47 -21.81 8.34
C ASN A 475 9.13 -21.39 9.78
N TYR A 476 9.90 -21.84 10.78
CA TYR A 476 9.59 -21.65 12.21
C TYR A 476 9.38 -20.17 12.58
N GLN A 477 10.02 -19.25 11.86
CA GLN A 477 9.95 -17.80 12.10
C GLN A 477 8.52 -17.25 11.93
N THR A 478 7.77 -17.73 10.95
CA THR A 478 6.47 -17.18 10.58
C THR A 478 5.33 -18.18 10.71
N VAL A 479 5.63 -19.47 10.85
CA VAL A 479 4.61 -20.51 10.91
C VAL A 479 3.66 -20.30 12.09
N THR A 480 2.37 -20.37 11.77
CA THR A 480 1.27 -20.46 12.73
C THR A 480 0.54 -21.76 12.47
N ARG A 481 -0.31 -22.17 13.41
CA ARG A 481 -1.20 -23.31 13.19
C ARG A 481 -2.03 -23.13 11.91
N GLN A 482 -2.53 -21.92 11.67
CA GLN A 482 -3.29 -21.59 10.47
C GLN A 482 -2.42 -21.75 9.22
N LYS A 483 -1.24 -21.13 9.15
CA LYS A 483 -0.35 -21.24 7.99
C LYS A 483 0.08 -22.65 7.67
N ALA A 484 0.34 -23.47 8.70
CA ALA A 484 0.63 -24.88 8.50
C ALA A 484 -0.60 -25.63 7.98
N ALA A 485 -1.78 -25.36 8.53
CA ALA A 485 -3.04 -25.88 8.02
C ALA A 485 -3.23 -25.53 6.54
N ASP A 486 -3.02 -24.27 6.18
CA ASP A 486 -3.12 -23.76 4.82
C ASP A 486 -2.11 -24.46 3.88
N TYR A 487 -0.86 -24.62 4.31
CA TYR A 487 0.21 -25.25 3.53
C TYR A 487 0.00 -26.77 3.32
N PHE A 488 -0.52 -27.45 4.34
CA PHE A 488 -0.83 -28.89 4.28
C PHE A 488 -2.25 -29.18 3.81
N PHE A 489 -3.03 -28.13 3.53
CA PHE A 489 -4.43 -28.19 3.14
C PHE A 489 -5.30 -28.95 4.14
N LEU A 490 -5.09 -28.68 5.44
CA LEU A 490 -5.80 -29.31 6.56
C LEU A 490 -6.54 -28.25 7.38
N ASN A 491 -7.59 -28.68 8.09
CA ASN A 491 -8.18 -27.84 9.12
C ASN A 491 -7.19 -27.61 10.29
N PRO A 492 -7.09 -26.39 10.85
CA PRO A 492 -6.20 -26.08 11.99
C PRO A 492 -6.41 -26.97 13.23
N SER A 493 -7.67 -27.27 13.56
CA SER A 493 -8.04 -28.11 14.69
C SER A 493 -7.66 -29.57 14.44
N TYR A 494 -7.95 -30.09 13.24
CA TYR A 494 -7.54 -31.43 12.83
C TYR A 494 -6.01 -31.56 12.82
N LEU A 495 -5.30 -30.60 12.23
CA LEU A 495 -3.83 -30.57 12.23
C LEU A 495 -3.29 -30.61 13.66
N SER A 496 -3.88 -29.87 14.59
CA SER A 496 -3.43 -29.88 16.00
C SER A 496 -3.69 -31.21 16.68
N GLN A 497 -4.84 -31.83 16.43
CA GLN A 497 -5.19 -33.14 16.97
C GLN A 497 -4.28 -34.23 16.41
N LEU A 498 -4.10 -34.25 15.09
CA LEU A 498 -3.22 -35.18 14.38
C LEU A 498 -1.77 -35.03 14.85
N PHE A 499 -1.27 -33.80 14.93
CA PHE A 499 0.08 -33.54 15.41
C PHE A 499 0.26 -34.06 16.83
N LYS A 500 -0.70 -33.80 17.73
CA LYS A 500 -0.65 -34.25 19.11
C LYS A 500 -0.79 -35.77 19.27
N SER A 501 -1.66 -36.43 18.49
CA SER A 501 -1.84 -37.88 18.58
C SER A 501 -0.59 -38.64 18.13
N GLU A 502 0.09 -38.14 17.11
CA GLU A 502 1.28 -38.79 16.54
C GLU A 502 2.58 -38.42 17.26
N THR A 503 2.75 -37.15 17.66
CA THR A 503 4.01 -36.68 18.28
C THR A 503 3.98 -36.69 19.82
N GLY A 504 2.79 -36.76 20.42
CA GLY A 504 2.60 -36.62 21.87
C GLY A 504 2.65 -35.16 22.38
N GLU A 505 2.95 -34.19 21.53
CA GLU A 505 3.07 -32.77 21.88
C GLU A 505 2.14 -31.88 21.04
N ALA A 506 1.73 -30.74 21.57
CA ALA A 506 0.90 -29.81 20.80
C ALA A 506 1.73 -29.13 19.70
N PHE A 507 1.13 -28.91 18.53
CA PHE A 507 1.79 -28.23 17.40
C PHE A 507 2.45 -26.91 17.79
N THR A 508 1.76 -26.08 18.60
CA THR A 508 2.29 -24.78 19.07
C THR A 508 3.49 -24.93 19.98
N ASP A 509 3.54 -26.00 20.77
CA ASP A 509 4.64 -26.28 21.68
C ASP A 509 5.87 -26.75 20.89
N TYR A 510 5.68 -27.60 19.87
CA TYR A 510 6.76 -28.01 18.96
C TYR A 510 7.36 -26.83 18.20
N VAL A 511 6.53 -25.94 17.62
CA VAL A 511 7.02 -24.72 16.96
C VAL A 511 7.80 -23.86 17.96
N THR A 512 7.30 -23.73 19.19
CA THR A 512 8.01 -22.99 20.24
C THR A 512 9.37 -23.63 20.55
N GLN A 513 9.45 -24.95 20.64
CA GLN A 513 10.70 -25.67 20.84
C GLN A 513 11.71 -25.38 19.73
N VAL A 514 11.32 -25.51 18.46
CA VAL A 514 12.20 -25.23 17.31
C VAL A 514 12.72 -23.79 17.36
N ARG A 515 11.84 -22.81 17.69
CA ARG A 515 12.25 -21.40 17.86
C ARG A 515 13.26 -21.23 19.00
N MET A 516 13.08 -21.93 20.12
CA MET A 516 13.98 -21.82 21.27
C MET A 516 15.34 -22.49 21.02
N GLU A 517 15.38 -23.61 20.31
CA GLU A 517 16.62 -24.26 19.90
C GLU A 517 17.44 -23.35 18.98
N GLU A 518 16.78 -22.73 18.01
CA GLU A 518 17.45 -21.75 17.15
C GLU A 518 17.88 -20.49 17.92
N ALA A 519 17.07 -20.03 18.88
CA ALA A 519 17.46 -18.92 19.75
C ALA A 519 18.71 -19.24 20.57
N ARG A 520 18.83 -20.47 21.11
CA ARG A 520 20.06 -20.93 21.79
C ARG A 520 21.25 -20.89 20.84
N ARG A 521 21.10 -21.41 19.62
CA ARG A 521 22.15 -21.39 18.60
C ARG A 521 22.60 -19.96 18.31
N LEU A 522 21.68 -19.03 18.07
CA LEU A 522 21.99 -17.62 17.79
C LEU A 522 22.62 -16.92 18.99
N LEU A 523 22.16 -17.18 20.22
CA LEU A 523 22.73 -16.60 21.44
C LEU A 523 24.18 -17.05 21.68
N SER A 524 24.52 -18.28 21.31
CA SER A 524 25.88 -18.84 21.47
C SER A 524 26.80 -18.49 20.30
N THR A 525 26.29 -18.40 19.07
CA THR A 525 27.12 -18.22 17.86
C THR A 525 27.27 -16.77 17.41
N THR A 526 26.40 -15.86 17.87
CA THR A 526 26.37 -14.46 17.42
C THR A 526 26.36 -13.48 18.58
N ASP A 527 26.75 -12.24 18.30
CA ASP A 527 26.71 -11.13 19.27
C ASP A 527 25.50 -10.20 19.04
N HIS A 528 24.49 -10.66 18.29
CA HIS A 528 23.28 -9.89 17.99
C HIS A 528 22.55 -9.45 19.26
N LYS A 529 21.89 -8.28 19.24
CA LYS A 529 21.04 -7.85 20.36
C LYS A 529 19.92 -8.86 20.59
N ILE A 530 19.55 -9.11 21.85
CA ILE A 530 18.52 -10.11 22.22
C ILE A 530 17.18 -9.81 21.55
N GLN A 531 16.81 -8.53 21.45
CA GLN A 531 15.62 -8.10 20.72
C GLN A 531 15.64 -8.53 19.25
N TYR A 532 16.79 -8.36 18.58
CA TYR A 532 16.95 -8.78 17.19
C TYR A 532 16.90 -10.31 17.03
N ILE A 533 17.47 -11.05 17.99
CA ILE A 533 17.34 -12.52 18.01
C ILE A 533 15.87 -12.93 18.19
N ALA A 534 15.13 -12.26 19.06
CA ALA A 534 13.71 -12.53 19.25
C ALA A 534 12.92 -12.36 17.93
N GLU A 535 13.20 -11.28 17.18
CA GLU A 535 12.61 -11.04 15.86
C GLU A 535 13.00 -12.13 14.85
N LEU A 536 14.29 -12.50 14.78
CA LEU A 536 14.80 -13.55 13.88
C LEU A 536 14.15 -14.91 14.13
N VAL A 537 13.78 -15.24 15.37
CA VAL A 537 13.10 -16.51 15.70
C VAL A 537 11.57 -16.39 15.71
N GLY A 538 11.01 -15.25 15.30
CA GLY A 538 9.56 -15.11 15.08
C GLY A 538 8.75 -14.52 16.25
N TYR A 539 9.38 -13.78 17.17
CA TYR A 539 8.69 -13.08 18.26
C TYR A 539 8.65 -11.58 18.01
N THR A 540 7.44 -11.00 18.00
CA THR A 540 7.23 -9.54 17.92
C THR A 540 7.42 -8.84 19.26
N SER A 541 7.32 -9.57 20.37
CA SER A 541 7.48 -9.04 21.73
C SER A 541 8.68 -9.65 22.44
N ASN A 542 9.67 -8.80 22.74
CA ASN A 542 10.85 -9.18 23.52
C ASN A 542 10.50 -9.69 24.93
N GLN A 543 9.44 -9.14 25.55
CA GLN A 543 8.98 -9.58 26.86
C GLN A 543 8.41 -11.00 26.79
N HIS A 544 7.63 -11.31 25.76
CA HIS A 544 7.09 -12.65 25.56
C HIS A 544 8.21 -13.65 25.27
N PHE A 545 9.12 -13.32 24.35
CA PHE A 545 10.31 -14.12 24.05
C PHE A 545 11.13 -14.44 25.31
N THR A 546 11.48 -13.42 26.11
CA THR A 546 12.31 -13.60 27.31
C THR A 546 11.65 -14.54 28.34
N ARG A 547 10.33 -14.42 28.53
CA ARG A 547 9.58 -15.32 29.43
C ARG A 547 9.57 -16.75 28.92
N THR A 548 9.30 -16.94 27.63
CA THR A 548 9.27 -18.26 26.99
C THR A 548 10.65 -18.91 27.01
N PHE A 549 11.70 -18.15 26.70
CA PHE A 549 13.08 -18.63 26.75
C PHE A 549 13.49 -19.04 28.16
N LYS A 550 13.15 -18.24 29.18
CA LYS A 550 13.42 -18.61 30.58
C LYS A 550 12.70 -19.90 30.99
N LYS A 551 11.45 -20.07 30.57
CA LYS A 551 10.68 -21.29 30.83
C LYS A 551 11.30 -22.51 30.16
N TYR A 552 11.83 -22.35 28.94
CA TYR A 552 12.41 -23.44 28.15
C TYR A 552 13.86 -23.77 28.54
N ALA A 553 14.70 -22.77 28.80
CA ALA A 553 16.13 -22.92 29.11
C ALA A 553 16.49 -22.85 30.59
N GLY A 554 15.53 -22.54 31.46
CA GLY A 554 15.74 -22.41 32.91
C GLY A 554 16.43 -21.10 33.34
N MET A 555 16.91 -20.29 32.39
CA MET A 555 17.65 -19.05 32.62
C MET A 555 17.29 -17.98 31.60
N LEU A 556 17.57 -16.71 31.90
CA LEU A 556 17.28 -15.61 30.98
C LEU A 556 18.22 -15.64 29.75
N PRO A 557 17.79 -15.12 28.58
CA PRO A 557 18.65 -15.04 27.39
C PRO A 557 20.00 -14.32 27.65
N VAL A 558 19.97 -13.28 28.49
CA VAL A 558 21.17 -12.53 28.92
C VAL A 558 22.13 -13.42 29.71
N GLU A 559 21.60 -14.26 30.61
CA GLU A 559 22.38 -15.19 31.43
C GLU A 559 22.94 -16.31 30.55
N TYR A 560 22.11 -16.87 29.67
CA TYR A 560 22.52 -17.91 28.72
C TYR A 560 23.69 -17.47 27.85
N ARG A 561 23.70 -16.21 27.37
CA ARG A 561 24.82 -15.65 26.61
C ARG A 561 26.11 -15.51 27.42
N LYS A 562 26.03 -15.25 28.73
CA LYS A 562 27.21 -15.13 29.60
C LYS A 562 27.88 -16.48 29.86
N HIS A 563 27.17 -17.59 29.60
CA HIS A 563 27.69 -18.95 29.66
C HIS A 563 28.28 -19.45 28.32
N LYS A 564 28.55 -18.53 27.37
CA LYS A 564 29.24 -18.80 26.10
C LYS A 564 30.69 -19.24 26.31
#